data_AF-A0A9W4B9L0-F1
#
_entry.id   AF-A0A9W4B9L0-F1
#
_cell.length_a   1.000
_cell.length_b   1.000
_cell.length_c   1.000
_cell.angle_alpha   90.00
_cell.angle_beta   90.00
_cell.angle_gamma   90.00
#
_symmetry.space_group_name_H-M   'P 1'
#
loop_
_entity.id
_entity.type
_entity.pdbx_description
1 polymer ?
#
loop_
_entity_poly.entity_id
_entity_poly.type
_entity_poly.pdbx_seq_one_letter_code
_entity_poly.pdbx_strand_id
1 'polypeptide(L)'
;MSDGMPGETTEADEQDVRRKLILWVLFLVSCTLVIWYAHHLGMPIVTAVGGTIALWIACLTILARMFEKKILKARVSKPLFAALCAVLLVLAAGTSLALAWEPVTAIFSQPQQGDAEAPPAPPPGPPPPTCEDATNTFATDWGPDRPLISANPIGRSWPNGAVPAFDNVILGTPGDPDDPIEDLRIRMLTANDAEYTGINGYYERVPVVPGRTYRVRFYVINTGDRNLDTTARDTVARVLLSSCPSTDARIVGTVASSNTVPNQIWSTVHFTSDRPFRMVPADRPAKICFPAVSGGCTNTYGFNPASELANLYSEAGLAIGAKGFDGVIPGSAQVPMLLYFTPQFQ
;
A
#
# COMPACT_ATOMS: atom_id res chain seq x y z
N MET A 1 -17.58 36.97 -54.28
CA MET A 1 -16.24 36.41 -54.07
C MET A 1 -15.28 37.57 -53.86
N SER A 2 -14.94 37.85 -52.61
CA SER A 2 -13.86 38.76 -52.23
C SER A 2 -12.95 37.93 -51.36
N ASP A 3 -11.82 37.51 -51.92
CA ASP A 3 -10.77 36.80 -51.19
C ASP A 3 -10.09 37.80 -50.26
N GLY A 4 -10.33 37.63 -48.96
CA GLY A 4 -9.66 38.42 -47.92
C GLY A 4 -8.18 38.07 -47.88
N MET A 5 -7.33 39.04 -48.21
CA MET A 5 -5.88 38.92 -48.10
C MET A 5 -5.46 38.60 -46.65
N PRO A 6 -4.50 37.68 -46.45
CA PRO A 6 -4.02 37.32 -45.12
C PRO A 6 -3.36 38.53 -44.46
N GLY A 7 -3.87 38.92 -43.29
CA GLY A 7 -3.40 40.06 -42.51
C GLY A 7 -1.91 39.93 -42.16
N GLU A 8 -1.16 40.97 -42.50
CA GLU A 8 0.25 41.14 -42.21
C GLU A 8 0.44 41.23 -40.67
N THR A 9 1.19 40.29 -40.10
CA THR A 9 1.53 40.31 -38.67
C THR A 9 2.41 41.51 -38.37
N THR A 10 1.98 42.40 -37.49
CA THR A 10 2.72 43.63 -37.18
C THR A 10 3.95 43.31 -36.33
N GLU A 11 5.04 44.06 -36.50
CA GLU A 11 6.27 43.92 -35.69
C GLU A 11 5.99 44.02 -34.17
N ALA A 12 4.94 44.78 -33.80
CA ALA A 12 4.46 44.91 -32.44
C ALA A 12 3.94 43.58 -31.86
N ASP A 13 3.28 42.74 -32.67
CA ASP A 13 2.81 41.42 -32.25
C ASP A 13 3.97 40.46 -31.98
N GLU A 14 5.04 40.55 -32.77
CA GLU A 14 6.23 39.71 -32.56
C GLU A 14 6.98 40.08 -31.28
N GLN A 15 7.12 41.39 -31.00
CA GLN A 15 7.75 41.86 -29.76
C GLN A 15 6.97 41.46 -28.51
N ASP A 16 5.62 41.52 -28.55
CA ASP A 16 4.77 41.08 -27.44
C ASP A 16 4.92 39.57 -27.17
N VAL A 17 4.97 38.75 -28.23
CA VAL A 17 5.23 37.30 -28.11
C VAL A 17 6.60 37.03 -27.47
N ARG A 18 7.65 37.71 -27.93
CA ARG A 18 9.01 37.56 -27.36
C ARG A 18 9.06 37.95 -25.88
N ARG A 19 8.45 39.08 -25.51
CA ARG A 19 8.39 39.55 -24.12
C ARG A 19 7.68 38.54 -23.21
N LYS A 20 6.55 37.99 -23.66
CA LYS A 20 5.81 36.96 -22.91
C LYS A 20 6.66 35.70 -22.73
N LEU A 21 7.35 35.27 -23.77
CA LEU A 21 8.19 34.07 -23.72
C LEU A 21 9.37 34.22 -22.75
N ILE A 22 10.01 35.39 -22.70
CA ILE A 22 11.07 35.70 -21.72
C ILE A 22 10.52 35.65 -20.28
N LEU A 23 9.38 36.29 -20.01
CA LEU A 23 8.76 36.27 -18.67
C LEU A 23 8.44 34.84 -18.22
N TRP A 24 8.05 33.97 -19.14
CA TRP A 24 7.78 32.56 -18.86
C TRP A 24 9.03 31.77 -18.50
N VAL A 25 10.13 31.96 -19.24
CA VAL A 25 11.41 31.31 -18.92
C VAL A 25 11.88 31.74 -17.53
N LEU A 26 11.79 33.04 -17.21
CA LEU A 26 12.14 33.55 -15.88
C LEU A 26 11.27 32.94 -14.77
N PHE A 27 9.97 32.76 -15.01
CA PHE A 27 9.06 32.12 -14.05
C PHE A 27 9.44 30.66 -13.77
N LEU A 28 9.76 29.87 -14.81
CA LEU A 28 10.17 28.48 -14.66
C LEU A 28 11.50 28.34 -13.90
N VAL A 29 12.47 29.21 -14.20
CA VAL A 29 13.75 29.26 -13.46
C VAL A 29 13.50 29.61 -11.98
N SER A 30 12.64 30.58 -11.70
CA SER A 30 12.27 30.95 -10.33
C SER A 30 11.61 29.79 -9.57
N CYS A 31 10.71 29.04 -10.20
CA CYS A 31 10.10 27.87 -9.58
C CYS A 31 11.15 26.79 -9.26
N THR A 32 12.07 26.54 -10.20
CA THR A 32 13.17 25.57 -10.03
C THR A 32 14.07 25.94 -8.84
N LEU A 33 14.40 27.22 -8.67
CA LEU A 33 15.19 27.71 -7.55
C LEU A 33 14.47 27.57 -6.20
N VAL A 34 13.16 27.84 -6.15
CA VAL A 34 12.36 27.67 -4.92
C VAL A 34 12.35 26.19 -4.49
N ILE A 35 12.27 25.26 -5.43
CA ILE A 35 12.30 23.81 -5.15
C ILE A 35 13.67 23.39 -4.60
N TRP A 36 14.73 23.85 -5.26
CA TRP A 36 16.10 23.59 -4.82
C TRP A 36 16.35 24.11 -3.39
N TYR A 37 15.85 25.32 -3.09
CA TYR A 37 15.94 25.93 -1.77
C TYR A 37 15.08 25.20 -0.72
N ALA A 38 13.86 24.80 -1.08
CA ALA A 38 12.98 24.00 -0.23
C ALA A 38 13.61 22.67 0.18
N HIS A 39 14.34 22.02 -0.73
CA HIS A 39 15.11 20.80 -0.45
C HIS A 39 16.24 21.08 0.56
N HIS A 40 16.99 22.16 0.37
CA HIS A 40 18.07 22.56 1.28
C HIS A 40 17.58 22.92 2.70
N LEU A 41 16.31 23.31 2.85
CA LEU A 41 15.69 23.59 4.15
C LEU A 41 15.14 22.34 4.87
N GLY A 42 15.34 21.13 4.32
CA GLY A 42 14.92 19.88 4.96
C GLY A 42 13.40 19.65 4.94
N MET A 43 12.67 20.29 4.04
CA MET A 43 11.25 19.97 3.87
C MET A 43 11.07 18.55 3.33
N PRO A 44 10.07 17.79 3.81
CA PRO A 44 9.87 16.41 3.40
C PRO A 44 9.65 16.32 1.89
N ILE A 45 10.46 15.49 1.21
CA ILE A 45 10.51 15.32 -0.25
C ILE A 45 9.11 15.12 -0.85
N VAL A 46 8.23 14.39 -0.17
CA VAL A 46 6.85 14.11 -0.62
C VAL A 46 6.03 15.40 -0.77
N THR A 47 6.17 16.36 0.14
CA THR A 47 5.46 17.66 0.05
C THR A 47 6.03 18.55 -1.05
N ALA A 48 7.36 18.55 -1.21
CA ALA A 48 8.03 19.31 -2.26
C ALA A 48 7.69 18.76 -3.66
N VAL A 49 7.69 17.43 -3.83
CA VAL A 49 7.37 16.73 -5.09
C VAL A 49 5.87 16.83 -5.43
N GLY A 50 4.98 16.66 -4.44
CA GLY A 50 3.54 16.79 -4.65
C GLY A 50 3.14 18.20 -5.08
N GLY A 51 3.67 19.23 -4.42
CA GLY A 51 3.42 20.63 -4.78
C GLY A 51 3.96 20.99 -6.17
N THR A 52 5.09 20.41 -6.57
CA THR A 52 5.70 20.67 -7.88
C THR A 52 4.93 20.04 -9.03
N ILE A 53 4.50 18.78 -8.89
CA ILE A 53 3.71 18.13 -9.94
C ILE A 53 2.41 18.91 -10.17
N ALA A 54 1.73 19.34 -9.09
CA ALA A 54 0.53 20.15 -9.19
C ALA A 54 0.78 21.50 -9.90
N LEU A 55 1.88 22.18 -9.56
CA LEU A 55 2.25 23.45 -10.19
C LEU A 55 2.60 23.28 -11.67
N TRP A 56 3.34 22.22 -12.03
CA TRP A 56 3.68 21.90 -13.43
C TRP A 56 2.43 21.59 -14.26
N ILE A 57 1.49 20.81 -13.73
CA ILE A 57 0.21 20.51 -14.40
C ILE A 57 -0.60 21.79 -14.60
N ALA A 58 -0.67 22.67 -13.60
CA ALA A 58 -1.35 23.96 -13.71
C ALA A 58 -0.68 24.86 -14.77
N CYS A 59 0.65 24.92 -14.81
CA CYS A 59 1.37 25.67 -15.83
C CYS A 59 1.15 25.11 -17.24
N LEU A 60 1.20 23.78 -17.42
CA LEU A 60 0.97 23.13 -18.72
C LEU A 60 -0.46 23.32 -19.21
N THR A 61 -1.46 23.31 -18.33
CA THR A 61 -2.85 23.58 -18.71
C THR A 61 -3.09 25.03 -19.09
N ILE A 62 -2.46 25.99 -18.40
CA ILE A 62 -2.47 27.41 -18.81
C ILE A 62 -1.78 27.58 -20.16
N LEU A 63 -0.64 26.91 -20.37
CA LEU A 63 0.11 26.91 -21.62
C LEU A 63 -0.75 26.41 -22.79
N ALA A 64 -1.40 25.25 -22.63
CA ALA A 64 -2.29 24.67 -23.64
C ALA A 64 -3.43 25.64 -24.03
N ARG A 65 -4.06 26.29 -23.04
CA ARG A 65 -5.13 27.27 -23.28
C ARG A 65 -4.65 28.54 -24.00
N MET A 66 -3.40 28.97 -23.75
CA MET A 66 -2.82 30.09 -24.47
C MET A 66 -2.49 29.73 -25.93
N PHE A 67 -1.98 28.52 -26.17
CA PHE A 67 -1.68 28.03 -27.51
C PHE A 67 -2.95 27.87 -28.37
N GLU A 68 -4.07 27.49 -27.76
CA GLU A 68 -5.34 27.29 -28.44
C GLU A 68 -5.93 28.58 -29.06
N LYS A 69 -5.59 29.77 -28.51
CA LYS A 69 -6.30 31.01 -28.87
C LYS A 69 -5.57 32.00 -29.78
N LYS A 70 -4.24 31.97 -29.91
CA LYS A 70 -3.54 33.02 -30.71
C LYS A 70 -2.30 32.61 -31.52
N ILE A 71 -1.65 31.47 -31.27
CA ILE A 71 -0.31 31.19 -31.84
C ILE A 71 -0.32 30.27 -33.08
N LEU A 72 -1.40 29.54 -33.36
CA LEU A 72 -1.48 28.72 -34.60
C LEU A 72 -1.40 29.52 -35.91
N LYS A 73 -1.49 30.86 -35.87
CA LYS A 73 -1.25 31.74 -37.03
C LYS A 73 0.16 32.35 -37.07
N ALA A 74 0.85 32.47 -35.94
CA ALA A 74 2.23 32.93 -35.92
C ALA A 74 3.12 31.73 -36.24
N ARG A 75 3.80 31.76 -37.40
CA ARG A 75 4.83 30.77 -37.77
C ARG A 75 5.99 30.86 -36.78
N VAL A 76 5.84 30.28 -35.60
CA VAL A 76 6.96 29.97 -34.72
C VAL A 76 7.86 29.05 -35.54
N SER A 77 9.08 29.52 -35.82
CA SER A 77 10.02 28.74 -36.62
C SER A 77 10.28 27.42 -35.88
N LYS A 78 10.14 26.30 -36.60
CA LYS A 78 10.46 24.96 -36.09
C LYS A 78 11.75 24.90 -35.24
N PRO A 79 12.86 25.61 -35.58
CA PRO A 79 14.05 25.61 -34.74
C PRO A 79 13.86 26.24 -33.35
N LEU A 80 13.04 27.30 -33.21
CA LEU A 80 12.80 27.94 -31.91
C LEU A 80 12.00 27.02 -30.98
N PHE A 81 10.99 26.34 -31.52
CA PHE A 81 10.19 25.37 -30.77
C PHE A 81 11.03 24.17 -30.32
N ALA A 82 11.89 23.65 -31.20
CA ALA A 82 12.81 22.57 -30.87
C ALA A 82 13.81 22.98 -29.78
N ALA A 83 14.36 24.20 -29.85
CA ALA A 83 15.27 24.73 -28.83
C ALA A 83 14.60 24.85 -27.45
N LEU A 84 13.35 25.32 -27.40
CA LEU A 84 12.58 25.39 -26.14
C LEU A 84 12.31 24.00 -25.54
N CYS A 85 11.93 23.03 -26.37
CA CYS A 85 11.73 21.65 -25.91
C CYS A 85 13.04 21.03 -25.38
N ALA A 86 14.16 21.30 -26.05
CA ALA A 86 15.48 20.83 -25.61
C ALA A 86 15.88 21.44 -24.26
N VAL A 87 15.67 22.75 -24.06
CA VAL A 87 15.95 23.41 -22.77
C VAL A 87 15.08 22.83 -21.65
N LEU A 88 13.79 22.59 -21.90
CA LEU A 88 12.89 21.97 -20.92
C LEU A 88 13.30 20.54 -20.56
N LEU A 89 13.73 19.74 -21.55
CA LEU A 89 14.24 18.38 -21.31
C LEU A 89 15.53 18.37 -20.50
N VAL A 90 16.47 19.29 -20.78
CA VAL A 90 17.72 19.40 -20.01
C VAL A 90 17.44 19.83 -18.56
N LEU A 91 16.50 20.75 -18.34
CA LEU A 91 16.10 21.17 -16.99
C LEU A 91 15.40 20.04 -16.22
N ALA A 92 14.54 19.25 -16.87
CA ALA A 92 13.89 18.09 -16.28
C ALA A 92 14.90 16.97 -15.95
N ALA A 93 15.88 16.72 -16.83
CA ALA A 93 16.92 15.74 -16.61
C ALA A 93 17.88 16.16 -15.47
N GLY A 94 18.29 17.44 -15.44
CA GLY A 94 19.17 17.99 -14.41
C GLY A 94 18.56 17.95 -13.01
N THR A 95 17.26 18.26 -12.89
CA THR A 95 16.54 18.17 -11.61
C THR A 95 16.36 16.73 -11.13
N SER A 96 16.17 15.78 -12.05
CA SER A 96 16.09 14.35 -11.73
C SER A 96 17.44 13.78 -11.26
N LEU A 97 18.56 14.20 -11.86
CA LEU A 97 19.90 13.75 -11.47
C LEU A 97 20.32 14.29 -10.09
N ALA A 98 19.96 15.55 -9.78
CA ALA A 98 20.28 16.17 -8.50
C ALA A 98 19.56 15.49 -7.31
N LEU A 99 18.34 14.99 -7.52
CA LEU A 99 17.56 14.27 -6.49
C LEU A 99 18.03 12.83 -6.27
N ALA A 100 18.79 12.24 -7.21
CA ALA A 100 19.30 10.88 -7.10
C ALA A 100 20.68 10.78 -6.43
N TRP A 101 21.36 11.90 -6.15
CA TRP A 101 22.76 11.90 -5.72
C TRP A 101 22.97 11.76 -4.19
N GLU A 102 21.92 11.80 -3.36
CA GLU A 102 22.06 11.84 -1.90
C GLU A 102 21.85 10.52 -1.10
N PRO A 103 22.30 9.34 -1.57
CA PRO A 103 22.61 8.27 -0.60
C PRO A 103 24.03 7.69 -0.68
N VAL A 104 24.91 8.16 -1.58
CA VAL A 104 26.22 7.49 -1.77
C VAL A 104 27.33 8.00 -0.85
N THR A 105 27.27 9.24 -0.34
CA THR A 105 28.34 9.80 0.50
C THR A 105 28.17 9.53 2.01
N ALA A 106 27.00 9.06 2.46
CA ALA A 106 26.77 8.72 3.87
C ALA A 106 27.34 7.35 4.27
N ILE A 107 27.73 6.49 3.31
CA ILE A 107 28.25 5.14 3.57
C ILE A 107 29.76 5.14 3.89
N PHE A 108 30.50 6.21 3.60
CA PHE A 108 31.97 6.22 3.71
C PHE A 108 32.55 7.04 4.87
N SER A 109 31.72 7.51 5.80
CA SER A 109 32.15 8.39 6.90
C SER A 109 31.95 7.78 8.29
N GLN A 110 32.31 6.52 8.50
CA GLN A 110 32.55 6.02 9.86
C GLN A 110 34.04 6.12 10.18
N PRO A 111 34.44 6.88 11.23
CA PRO A 111 35.83 6.89 11.67
C PRO A 111 36.18 5.52 12.25
N GLN A 112 37.24 4.90 11.72
CA GLN A 112 37.88 3.74 12.35
C GLN A 112 38.32 4.14 13.76
N GLN A 113 37.67 3.57 14.76
CA GLN A 113 38.03 3.70 16.16
C GLN A 113 39.26 2.83 16.40
N GLY A 114 40.40 3.48 16.63
CA GLY A 114 41.71 2.83 16.77
C GLY A 114 41.75 1.80 17.91
N ASP A 115 42.50 0.74 17.65
CA ASP A 115 42.76 -0.37 18.56
C ASP A 115 43.43 0.12 19.85
N ALA A 116 42.63 0.28 20.90
CA ALA A 116 43.11 0.32 22.28
C ALA A 116 42.91 -1.07 22.88
N GLU A 117 44.00 -1.68 23.34
CA GLU A 117 44.05 -3.01 23.93
C GLU A 117 43.12 -3.08 25.16
N ALA A 118 42.00 -3.78 25.00
CA ALA A 118 40.98 -3.90 26.01
C ALA A 118 41.43 -4.84 27.15
N PRO A 119 41.12 -4.52 28.41
CA PRO A 119 41.38 -5.40 29.55
C PRO A 119 40.70 -6.77 29.36
N PRO A 120 41.25 -7.84 29.98
CA PRO A 120 40.77 -9.20 29.78
C PRO A 120 39.27 -9.30 30.07
N ALA A 121 38.53 -9.83 29.09
CA ALA A 121 37.08 -9.93 29.15
C ALA A 121 36.65 -10.77 30.37
N PRO A 122 35.63 -10.31 31.13
CA PRO A 122 35.01 -11.14 32.14
C PRO A 122 34.48 -12.44 31.49
N PRO A 123 34.42 -13.55 32.25
CA PRO A 123 33.94 -14.82 31.73
C PRO A 123 32.56 -14.62 31.08
N PRO A 124 32.31 -15.25 29.91
CA PRO A 124 31.06 -15.05 29.20
C PRO A 124 29.90 -15.40 30.14
N GLY A 125 29.07 -14.39 30.40
CA GLY A 125 27.81 -14.59 31.09
C GLY A 125 26.96 -15.61 30.34
N PRO A 126 25.98 -16.22 31.02
CA PRO A 126 25.01 -17.08 30.33
C PRO A 126 24.46 -16.34 29.11
N PRO A 127 24.34 -17.01 27.95
CA PRO A 127 23.83 -16.37 26.75
C PRO A 127 22.49 -15.71 27.07
N PRO A 128 22.24 -14.49 26.58
CA PRO A 128 20.97 -13.83 26.79
C PRO A 128 19.85 -14.76 26.31
N PRO A 129 18.72 -14.84 27.02
CA PRO A 129 17.62 -15.71 26.63
C PRO A 129 17.22 -15.39 25.19
N THR A 130 17.27 -16.42 24.34
CA THR A 130 16.82 -16.34 22.96
C THR A 130 15.34 -16.00 22.96
N CYS A 131 14.97 -14.90 22.32
CA CYS A 131 13.57 -14.53 22.19
C CYS A 131 12.85 -15.59 21.34
N GLU A 132 11.90 -16.31 21.94
CA GLU A 132 11.05 -17.26 21.23
C GLU A 132 9.83 -16.55 20.66
N ASP A 133 9.66 -16.66 19.34
CA ASP A 133 8.57 -16.03 18.61
C ASP A 133 7.46 -17.05 18.31
N ALA A 134 6.26 -16.79 18.81
CA ALA A 134 5.10 -17.66 18.59
C ALA A 134 4.71 -17.79 17.11
N THR A 135 5.12 -16.84 16.25
CA THR A 135 4.87 -16.93 14.80
C THR A 135 5.74 -17.97 14.11
N ASN A 136 6.86 -18.39 14.72
CA ASN A 136 7.77 -19.38 14.15
C ASN A 136 7.16 -20.80 14.11
N THR A 137 6.03 -21.05 14.78
CA THR A 137 5.30 -22.32 14.66
C THR A 137 4.75 -22.54 13.25
N PHE A 138 4.62 -21.48 12.45
CA PHE A 138 4.16 -21.53 11.06
C PHE A 138 5.36 -21.36 10.13
N ALA A 139 5.88 -22.50 9.64
CA ALA A 139 7.07 -22.53 8.78
C ALA A 139 6.85 -21.89 7.39
N THR A 140 5.60 -21.79 6.94
CA THR A 140 5.21 -21.21 5.64
C THR A 140 4.26 -20.04 5.86
N ASP A 141 4.29 -19.07 4.95
CA ASP A 141 3.46 -17.86 5.05
C ASP A 141 1.96 -18.16 4.96
N TRP A 142 1.61 -19.32 4.39
CA TRP A 142 0.25 -19.81 4.31
C TRP A 142 0.22 -21.35 4.42
N GLY A 143 -0.94 -21.90 4.77
CA GLY A 143 -1.17 -23.33 4.74
C GLY A 143 -2.41 -23.75 5.53
N PRO A 144 -2.68 -25.07 5.59
CA PRO A 144 -2.17 -26.09 4.66
C PRO A 144 -2.77 -25.91 3.26
N ASP A 145 -2.33 -26.73 2.29
CA ASP A 145 -2.98 -26.83 0.98
C ASP A 145 -4.48 -27.12 1.14
N ARG A 146 -5.29 -26.39 0.38
CA ARG A 146 -6.75 -26.40 0.49
C ARG A 146 -7.32 -27.00 -0.80
N PRO A 147 -8.39 -27.80 -0.74
CA PRO A 147 -9.10 -28.17 -1.94
C PRO A 147 -9.63 -26.89 -2.59
N LEU A 148 -9.18 -26.58 -3.81
CA LEU A 148 -9.66 -25.44 -4.59
C LEU A 148 -11.17 -25.57 -4.75
N ILE A 149 -11.88 -24.76 -4.00
CA ILE A 149 -13.33 -24.71 -3.98
C ILE A 149 -13.69 -23.28 -4.35
N SER A 150 -14.08 -23.08 -5.60
CA SER A 150 -14.24 -21.76 -6.18
C SER A 150 -15.52 -21.09 -5.68
N ALA A 151 -15.42 -20.29 -4.62
CA ALA A 151 -16.41 -19.26 -4.35
C ALA A 151 -16.03 -17.97 -5.09
N ASN A 152 -16.67 -17.71 -6.23
CA ASN A 152 -16.64 -16.38 -6.85
C ASN A 152 -17.71 -15.50 -6.18
N PRO A 153 -17.35 -14.40 -5.49
CA PRO A 153 -18.34 -13.47 -4.94
C PRO A 153 -19.05 -12.62 -6.04
N ILE A 154 -18.64 -12.72 -7.31
CA ILE A 154 -19.07 -11.82 -8.39
C ILE A 154 -19.63 -12.62 -9.59
N GLY A 155 -20.84 -13.18 -9.43
CA GLY A 155 -21.79 -13.42 -10.53
C GLY A 155 -21.43 -14.39 -11.66
N ARG A 156 -20.34 -15.17 -11.59
CA ARG A 156 -20.08 -16.28 -12.53
C ARG A 156 -20.19 -17.62 -11.79
N SER A 157 -20.92 -18.55 -12.40
CA SER A 157 -21.18 -19.92 -11.94
C SER A 157 -19.91 -20.78 -11.95
N TRP A 158 -19.01 -20.54 -11.02
CA TRP A 158 -17.94 -21.47 -10.73
C TRP A 158 -18.41 -22.50 -9.70
N PRO A 159 -17.86 -23.73 -9.71
CA PRO A 159 -18.26 -24.76 -8.76
C PRO A 159 -17.84 -24.36 -7.35
N ASN A 160 -18.82 -24.00 -6.53
CA ASN A 160 -18.67 -24.04 -5.09
C ASN A 160 -18.43 -25.49 -4.64
N GLY A 161 -17.87 -25.66 -3.45
CA GLY A 161 -17.42 -26.96 -2.97
C GLY A 161 -18.51 -27.63 -2.17
N ALA A 162 -18.48 -28.95 -2.22
CA ALA A 162 -19.42 -29.79 -1.49
C ALA A 162 -19.11 -29.89 0.02
N VAL A 163 -18.03 -29.27 0.50
CA VAL A 163 -17.62 -29.29 1.90
C VAL A 163 -17.36 -27.86 2.41
N PRO A 164 -17.59 -27.58 3.71
CA PRO A 164 -17.12 -26.36 4.32
C PRO A 164 -15.58 -26.31 4.23
N ALA A 165 -15.06 -25.22 3.69
CA ALA A 165 -13.65 -24.97 3.57
C ALA A 165 -13.43 -23.47 3.71
N PHE A 166 -12.35 -23.07 4.37
CA PHE A 166 -11.94 -21.68 4.33
C PHE A 166 -10.94 -21.51 3.21
N ASP A 167 -11.21 -20.61 2.27
CA ASP A 167 -10.28 -20.29 1.20
C ASP A 167 -10.13 -18.78 1.00
N ASN A 168 -9.14 -18.41 0.21
CA ASN A 168 -8.83 -17.02 -0.08
C ASN A 168 -9.69 -16.51 -1.25
N VAL A 169 -9.91 -15.20 -1.26
CA VAL A 169 -10.83 -14.55 -2.19
C VAL A 169 -10.06 -14.10 -3.41
N ILE A 170 -10.48 -14.57 -4.58
CA ILE A 170 -10.05 -14.02 -5.87
C ILE A 170 -10.72 -12.64 -6.03
N LEU A 171 -10.08 -11.59 -5.51
CA LEU A 171 -10.45 -10.18 -5.76
C LEU A 171 -9.64 -9.60 -6.93
N GLY A 172 -9.58 -10.33 -8.04
CA GLY A 172 -9.03 -9.81 -9.30
C GLY A 172 -10.11 -9.12 -10.13
N THR A 173 -9.73 -8.12 -10.93
CA THR A 173 -10.65 -7.54 -11.92
C THR A 173 -10.89 -8.56 -13.02
N PRO A 174 -12.14 -9.01 -13.29
CA PRO A 174 -12.36 -10.00 -14.33
C PRO A 174 -11.99 -9.44 -15.71
N GLY A 175 -10.92 -9.98 -16.33
CA GLY A 175 -10.57 -9.70 -17.72
C GLY A 175 -9.48 -8.67 -17.97
N ASP A 176 -8.63 -8.37 -16.99
CA ASP A 176 -7.39 -7.63 -17.25
C ASP A 176 -6.31 -8.61 -17.79
N PRO A 177 -5.90 -8.51 -19.06
CA PRO A 177 -4.87 -9.38 -19.65
C PRO A 177 -3.46 -9.09 -19.14
N ASP A 178 -3.24 -7.95 -18.47
CA ASP A 178 -1.96 -7.57 -17.87
C ASP A 178 -1.86 -7.96 -16.38
N ASP A 179 -2.94 -8.49 -15.79
CA ASP A 179 -3.01 -9.07 -14.44
C ASP A 179 -3.25 -10.59 -14.58
N PRO A 180 -2.20 -11.38 -14.91
CA PRO A 180 -2.33 -12.80 -15.21
C PRO A 180 -2.80 -13.52 -13.96
N ILE A 181 -4.11 -13.80 -13.84
CA ILE A 181 -4.80 -14.43 -12.69
C ILE A 181 -3.76 -14.88 -11.66
N GLU A 182 -3.30 -13.93 -10.83
CA GLU A 182 -2.32 -14.27 -9.82
C GLU A 182 -3.00 -15.36 -9.01
N ASP A 183 -2.21 -16.30 -8.51
CA ASP A 183 -2.73 -17.28 -7.63
C ASP A 183 -3.26 -16.60 -6.35
N LEU A 184 -4.52 -16.17 -6.37
CA LEU A 184 -5.14 -15.36 -5.31
C LEU A 184 -5.52 -16.23 -4.10
N ARG A 185 -5.02 -17.48 -4.04
CA ARG A 185 -4.98 -18.36 -2.88
C ARG A 185 -4.21 -17.78 -1.68
N ILE A 186 -3.72 -16.52 -1.69
CA ILE A 186 -2.77 -16.01 -0.66
C ILE A 186 -3.35 -14.92 0.28
N ARG A 187 -4.49 -14.28 -0.05
CA ARG A 187 -4.88 -13.01 0.60
C ARG A 187 -5.88 -13.07 1.77
N MET A 188 -5.81 -14.07 2.67
CA MET A 188 -6.62 -14.02 3.91
C MET A 188 -6.18 -12.87 4.81
N LEU A 189 -4.86 -12.64 4.91
CA LEU A 189 -4.27 -11.49 5.56
C LEU A 189 -3.58 -10.61 4.54
N THR A 190 -3.89 -9.32 4.56
CA THR A 190 -3.20 -8.31 3.76
C THR A 190 -3.15 -7.00 4.52
N ALA A 191 -2.20 -6.12 4.24
CA ALA A 191 -2.06 -4.84 4.93
C ALA A 191 -1.85 -3.67 3.98
N ASN A 192 -2.14 -2.47 4.49
CA ASN A 192 -1.70 -1.20 3.93
C ASN A 192 -1.61 -0.18 5.07
N ASP A 193 -1.07 1.00 4.78
CA ASP A 193 -1.19 2.19 5.63
C ASP A 193 -2.66 2.41 6.04
N ALA A 194 -2.89 2.73 7.32
CA ALA A 194 -4.24 2.91 7.85
C ALA A 194 -4.98 4.12 7.28
N GLU A 195 -4.25 5.09 6.71
CA GLU A 195 -4.82 6.26 6.03
C GLU A 195 -5.27 5.94 4.61
N TYR A 196 -4.76 4.87 3.99
CA TYR A 196 -5.33 4.37 2.76
C TYR A 196 -6.78 3.95 3.03
N THR A 197 -7.74 4.26 2.15
CA THR A 197 -9.16 3.87 2.34
C THR A 197 -9.77 3.24 1.09
N GLY A 198 -8.94 2.96 0.08
CA GLY A 198 -9.38 2.29 -1.14
C GLY A 198 -9.78 0.83 -0.92
N ILE A 199 -10.60 0.32 -1.85
CA ILE A 199 -11.07 -1.06 -1.82
C ILE A 199 -9.93 -2.03 -2.17
N ASN A 200 -9.00 -1.64 -3.06
CA ASN A 200 -7.90 -2.48 -3.54
C ASN A 200 -6.55 -2.09 -2.90
N GLY A 201 -5.42 -2.57 -3.40
CA GLY A 201 -4.09 -2.08 -2.99
C GLY A 201 -3.66 -2.50 -1.58
N TYR A 202 -4.00 -3.72 -1.15
CA TYR A 202 -3.43 -4.30 0.06
C TYR A 202 -2.41 -5.37 -0.33
N TYR A 203 -1.37 -5.50 0.49
CA TYR A 203 -0.19 -6.30 0.18
C TYR A 203 0.12 -7.26 1.33
N GLU A 204 0.77 -8.36 1.01
CA GLU A 204 1.29 -9.34 1.99
C GLU A 204 2.65 -8.93 2.55
N ARG A 205 3.28 -7.92 1.95
CA ARG A 205 4.53 -7.34 2.41
C ARG A 205 4.44 -5.82 2.35
N VAL A 206 4.64 -5.17 3.49
CA VAL A 206 4.49 -3.73 3.64
C VAL A 206 5.73 -3.12 4.30
N PRO A 207 6.42 -2.16 3.66
CA PRO A 207 7.48 -1.42 4.32
C PRO A 207 6.91 -0.51 5.41
N VAL A 208 7.50 -0.54 6.60
CA VAL A 208 7.02 0.25 7.74
C VAL A 208 7.81 1.53 7.95
N VAL A 209 7.12 2.55 8.46
CA VAL A 209 7.66 3.87 8.82
C VAL A 209 7.35 4.13 10.31
N PRO A 210 8.32 4.63 11.10
CA PRO A 210 8.08 5.02 12.48
C PRO A 210 6.88 5.95 12.66
N GLY A 211 6.08 5.70 13.70
CA GLY A 211 4.92 6.52 14.05
C GLY A 211 3.67 6.33 13.18
N ARG A 212 3.72 5.48 12.14
CA ARG A 212 2.54 5.18 11.31
C ARG A 212 1.71 4.03 11.87
N THR A 213 0.42 4.06 11.58
CA THR A 213 -0.49 2.94 11.85
C THR A 213 -0.78 2.21 10.55
N TYR A 214 -0.79 0.90 10.61
CA TYR A 214 -1.08 0.01 9.49
C TYR A 214 -2.40 -0.69 9.75
N ARG A 215 -3.20 -0.82 8.70
CA ARG A 215 -4.45 -1.56 8.72
C ARG A 215 -4.25 -2.91 8.05
N VAL A 216 -4.40 -3.97 8.83
CA VAL A 216 -4.44 -5.36 8.37
C VAL A 216 -5.88 -5.75 8.13
N ARG A 217 -6.19 -6.21 6.91
CA ARG A 217 -7.41 -6.92 6.57
C ARG A 217 -7.24 -8.39 6.89
N PHE A 218 -8.18 -8.93 7.66
CA PHE A 218 -8.30 -10.36 7.88
C PHE A 218 -9.67 -10.79 7.34
N TYR A 219 -9.65 -11.50 6.21
CA TYR A 219 -10.83 -11.81 5.41
C TYR A 219 -11.13 -13.31 5.43
N VAL A 220 -12.07 -13.73 6.26
CA VAL A 220 -12.46 -15.14 6.38
C VAL A 220 -13.64 -15.41 5.45
N ILE A 221 -13.50 -16.30 4.46
CA ILE A 221 -14.61 -16.80 3.64
C ILE A 221 -14.75 -18.31 3.80
N ASN A 222 -15.96 -18.77 4.09
CA ASN A 222 -16.31 -20.18 3.86
C ASN A 222 -16.70 -20.38 2.38
N THR A 223 -15.90 -21.13 1.64
CA THR A 223 -16.08 -21.32 0.20
C THR A 223 -17.01 -22.49 -0.17
N GLY A 224 -17.54 -23.20 0.82
CA GLY A 224 -18.57 -24.20 0.59
C GLY A 224 -19.82 -23.62 -0.09
N ASP A 225 -20.52 -24.45 -0.88
CA ASP A 225 -21.77 -24.05 -1.54
C ASP A 225 -22.87 -23.81 -0.51
N ARG A 226 -23.46 -22.61 -0.53
CA ARG A 226 -24.58 -22.24 0.34
C ARG A 226 -25.79 -23.18 0.21
N ASN A 227 -25.96 -23.86 -0.92
CA ASN A 227 -27.07 -24.77 -1.19
C ASN A 227 -26.79 -26.23 -0.76
N LEU A 228 -25.56 -26.57 -0.34
CA LEU A 228 -25.15 -27.95 -0.03
C LEU A 228 -24.89 -28.19 1.47
N ASP A 229 -25.54 -27.43 2.36
CA ASP A 229 -25.34 -27.47 3.82
C ASP A 229 -23.86 -27.43 4.26
N THR A 230 -23.07 -26.58 3.60
CA THR A 230 -21.64 -26.45 3.86
C THR A 230 -21.33 -25.47 4.99
N THR A 231 -22.11 -25.52 6.08
CA THR A 231 -21.93 -24.59 7.22
C THR A 231 -20.70 -24.97 8.06
N ALA A 232 -19.75 -24.04 8.21
CA ALA A 232 -18.65 -24.18 9.15
C ALA A 232 -19.12 -23.89 10.58
N ARG A 233 -18.65 -24.67 11.56
CA ARG A 233 -19.09 -24.64 12.96
C ARG A 233 -17.91 -24.51 13.90
N ASP A 234 -18.17 -23.98 15.10
CA ASP A 234 -17.15 -23.74 16.11
C ASP A 234 -15.95 -22.96 15.55
N THR A 235 -16.22 -22.01 14.65
CA THR A 235 -15.20 -21.29 13.92
C THR A 235 -14.52 -20.27 14.82
N VAL A 236 -13.21 -20.37 14.93
CA VAL A 236 -12.36 -19.50 15.75
C VAL A 236 -11.31 -18.85 14.88
N ALA A 237 -11.14 -17.53 15.02
CA ALA A 237 -10.04 -16.77 14.44
C ALA A 237 -9.01 -16.40 15.51
N ARG A 238 -7.74 -16.38 15.15
CA ARG A 238 -6.63 -15.89 15.99
C ARG A 238 -5.66 -15.04 15.19
N VAL A 239 -5.01 -14.11 15.88
CA VAL A 239 -3.92 -13.30 15.33
C VAL A 239 -2.72 -13.42 16.26
N LEU A 240 -1.64 -13.97 15.74
CA LEU A 240 -0.36 -14.10 16.42
C LEU A 240 0.55 -12.95 16.01
N LEU A 241 1.16 -12.34 17.01
CA LEU A 241 2.11 -11.23 16.84
C LEU A 241 3.50 -11.71 17.19
N SER A 242 4.47 -11.29 16.38
CA SER A 242 5.89 -11.45 16.68
C SER A 242 6.24 -10.69 17.97
N SER A 243 6.70 -11.43 18.98
CA SER A 243 7.17 -10.88 20.26
C SER A 243 8.58 -10.28 20.13
N CYS A 244 9.36 -10.80 19.17
CA CYS A 244 10.78 -10.53 18.99
C CYS A 244 11.02 -9.44 17.94
N PRO A 245 11.78 -8.39 18.26
CA PRO A 245 12.12 -7.38 17.26
C PRO A 245 12.94 -7.95 16.10
N SER A 246 12.53 -7.62 14.88
CA SER A 246 13.09 -8.12 13.62
C SER A 246 13.02 -7.03 12.56
N THR A 247 13.83 -7.15 11.50
CA THR A 247 13.70 -6.32 10.29
C THR A 247 12.57 -6.81 9.37
N ASP A 248 12.11 -8.04 9.57
CA ASP A 248 10.91 -8.64 8.96
C ASP A 248 10.01 -9.17 10.09
N ALA A 249 9.08 -8.34 10.53
CA ALA A 249 8.11 -8.68 11.56
C ALA A 249 6.85 -9.26 10.93
N ARG A 250 6.38 -10.39 11.46
CA ARG A 250 5.24 -11.14 10.91
C ARG A 250 4.00 -10.98 11.79
N ILE A 251 2.85 -10.90 11.13
CA ILE A 251 1.54 -11.11 11.75
C ILE A 251 0.90 -12.31 11.08
N VAL A 252 0.59 -13.34 11.86
CA VAL A 252 -0.05 -14.57 11.37
C VAL A 252 -1.50 -14.57 11.81
N GLY A 253 -2.42 -14.67 10.86
CA GLY A 253 -3.82 -14.93 11.16
C GLY A 253 -4.16 -16.38 10.89
N THR A 254 -4.92 -16.98 11.80
CA THR A 254 -5.36 -18.37 11.69
C THR A 254 -6.87 -18.46 11.83
N VAL A 255 -7.48 -19.40 11.11
CA VAL A 255 -8.90 -19.73 11.25
C VAL A 255 -9.00 -21.23 11.40
N ALA A 256 -9.70 -21.67 12.44
CA ALA A 256 -9.99 -23.08 12.68
C ALA A 256 -11.51 -23.29 12.79
N SER A 257 -11.98 -24.47 12.40
CA SER A 257 -13.37 -24.90 12.51
C SER A 257 -13.41 -26.41 12.73
N SER A 258 -14.42 -26.88 13.47
CA SER A 258 -14.53 -28.29 13.85
C SER A 258 -14.81 -29.22 12.68
N ASN A 259 -15.34 -28.68 11.57
CA ASN A 259 -15.82 -29.48 10.44
C ASN A 259 -15.32 -29.03 9.06
N THR A 260 -14.38 -28.08 8.97
CA THR A 260 -13.83 -27.65 7.68
C THR A 260 -12.72 -28.57 7.16
N VAL A 261 -12.48 -28.52 5.85
CA VAL A 261 -11.37 -29.23 5.20
C VAL A 261 -10.43 -28.22 4.53
N PRO A 262 -9.22 -27.96 5.07
CA PRO A 262 -8.71 -28.46 6.35
C PRO A 262 -9.40 -27.82 7.57
N ASN A 263 -9.20 -28.41 8.75
CA ASN A 263 -9.78 -27.94 10.01
C ASN A 263 -9.14 -26.64 10.53
N GLN A 264 -7.96 -26.29 10.03
CA GLN A 264 -7.30 -25.03 10.30
C GLN A 264 -6.55 -24.55 9.06
N ILE A 265 -6.57 -23.23 8.85
CA ILE A 265 -5.75 -22.54 7.86
C ILE A 265 -5.03 -21.34 8.49
N TRP A 266 -3.97 -20.87 7.83
CA TRP A 266 -3.28 -19.63 8.19
C TRP A 266 -2.81 -18.84 6.97
N SER A 267 -2.51 -17.57 7.20
CA SER A 267 -1.92 -16.62 6.26
C SER A 267 -1.13 -15.58 7.05
N THR A 268 -0.07 -15.07 6.44
CA THR A 268 0.90 -14.18 7.07
C THR A 268 1.00 -12.89 6.29
N VAL A 269 1.13 -11.77 7.00
CA VAL A 269 1.57 -10.50 6.43
C VAL A 269 2.89 -10.09 7.05
N HIS A 270 3.80 -9.64 6.20
CA HIS A 270 5.14 -9.19 6.53
C HIS A 270 5.18 -7.68 6.60
N PHE A 271 5.82 -7.18 7.65
CA PHE A 271 6.20 -5.80 7.80
C PHE A 271 7.71 -5.72 7.74
N THR A 272 8.26 -4.86 6.89
CA THR A 272 9.71 -4.79 6.68
C THR A 272 10.28 -3.41 7.01
N SER A 273 11.46 -3.38 7.61
CA SER A 273 12.21 -2.15 7.90
C SER A 273 13.71 -2.37 7.82
N ASP A 274 14.48 -1.28 7.80
CA ASP A 274 15.94 -1.29 7.86
C ASP A 274 16.47 -1.48 9.29
N ARG A 275 15.63 -1.29 10.31
CA ARG A 275 15.97 -1.44 11.73
C ARG A 275 15.01 -2.41 12.44
N PRO A 276 15.47 -3.11 13.49
CA PRO A 276 14.61 -4.03 14.24
C PRO A 276 13.40 -3.33 14.87
N PHE A 277 12.23 -3.96 14.72
CA PHE A 277 10.98 -3.52 15.33
C PHE A 277 10.07 -4.72 15.56
N ARG A 278 9.00 -4.50 16.31
CA ARG A 278 7.87 -5.44 16.42
C ARG A 278 6.56 -4.74 16.12
N MET A 279 5.55 -5.49 15.68
CA MET A 279 4.21 -4.94 15.50
C MET A 279 3.41 -5.08 16.80
N VAL A 280 2.79 -3.97 17.24
CA VAL A 280 1.89 -3.97 18.40
C VAL A 280 0.50 -3.48 18.01
N PRO A 281 -0.58 -3.93 18.66
CA PRO A 281 -1.91 -3.38 18.43
C PRO A 281 -1.90 -1.85 18.64
N ALA A 282 -2.50 -1.12 17.70
CA ALA A 282 -2.64 0.32 17.80
C ALA A 282 -3.83 0.69 18.71
N ASP A 283 -3.84 1.94 19.21
CA ASP A 283 -4.95 2.49 20.00
C ASP A 283 -6.22 2.79 19.16
N ARG A 284 -6.25 2.31 17.91
CA ARG A 284 -7.40 2.42 17.01
C ARG A 284 -8.26 1.16 17.16
N PRO A 285 -9.57 1.29 17.46
CA PRO A 285 -10.41 0.12 17.65
C PRO A 285 -10.45 -0.71 16.36
N ALA A 286 -10.16 -1.99 16.49
CA ALA A 286 -10.37 -2.91 15.39
C ALA A 286 -11.86 -3.09 15.13
N LYS A 287 -12.15 -3.54 13.91
CA LYS A 287 -13.50 -3.55 13.37
C LYS A 287 -13.81 -4.91 12.78
N ILE A 288 -14.99 -5.42 13.05
CA ILE A 288 -15.51 -6.65 12.42
C ILE A 288 -16.82 -6.34 11.71
N CYS A 289 -17.07 -7.03 10.61
CA CYS A 289 -18.31 -6.95 9.89
C CYS A 289 -18.99 -8.31 9.89
N PHE A 290 -20.29 -8.30 10.18
CA PHE A 290 -21.16 -9.47 10.14
C PHE A 290 -22.16 -9.24 9.00
N PRO A 291 -21.86 -9.65 7.75
CA PRO A 291 -22.62 -9.22 6.57
C PRO A 291 -24.10 -9.55 6.63
N ALA A 292 -24.47 -10.65 7.29
CA ALA A 292 -25.88 -11.03 7.46
C ALA A 292 -26.66 -10.05 8.35
N VAL A 293 -25.97 -9.26 9.17
CA VAL A 293 -26.55 -8.23 10.05
C VAL A 293 -26.34 -6.83 9.45
N SER A 294 -25.17 -6.57 8.88
CA SER A 294 -24.79 -5.23 8.40
C SER A 294 -25.24 -4.91 6.96
N GLY A 295 -25.72 -5.90 6.20
CA GLY A 295 -26.14 -5.71 4.80
C GLY A 295 -24.99 -5.48 3.82
N GLY A 296 -23.75 -5.77 4.25
CA GLY A 296 -22.53 -5.55 3.47
C GLY A 296 -21.44 -4.84 4.27
N CYS A 297 -20.24 -4.76 3.70
CA CYS A 297 -19.08 -4.13 4.33
C CYS A 297 -18.34 -3.28 3.29
N THR A 298 -18.13 -2.01 3.61
CA THR A 298 -17.18 -1.15 2.89
C THR A 298 -16.21 -0.56 3.90
N ASN A 299 -15.10 0.03 3.46
CA ASN A 299 -14.17 0.67 4.40
C ASN A 299 -14.83 1.82 5.21
N THR A 300 -16.01 2.30 4.79
CA THR A 300 -16.73 3.43 5.39
C THR A 300 -17.94 3.00 6.22
N TYR A 301 -18.59 1.86 5.91
CA TYR A 301 -19.85 1.43 6.53
C TYR A 301 -19.92 -0.09 6.75
N GLY A 302 -20.75 -0.51 7.71
CA GLY A 302 -21.06 -1.93 7.98
C GLY A 302 -20.14 -2.63 8.98
N PHE A 303 -19.07 -1.97 9.40
CA PHE A 303 -18.15 -2.45 10.42
C PHE A 303 -18.51 -1.92 11.81
N ASN A 304 -18.56 -2.81 12.80
CA ASN A 304 -18.75 -2.45 14.20
C ASN A 304 -17.43 -2.57 14.98
N PRO A 305 -17.16 -1.68 15.94
CA PRO A 305 -16.08 -1.90 16.89
C PRO A 305 -16.37 -3.19 17.68
N ALA A 306 -15.34 -4.01 17.91
CA ALA A 306 -15.46 -5.27 18.62
C ALA A 306 -14.74 -5.18 19.97
N SER A 307 -15.48 -5.20 21.08
CA SER A 307 -14.87 -5.27 22.43
C SER A 307 -14.16 -6.60 22.68
N GLU A 308 -14.60 -7.67 22.00
CA GLU A 308 -14.09 -9.04 22.13
C GLU A 308 -12.72 -9.28 21.46
N LEU A 309 -12.09 -8.25 20.88
CA LEU A 309 -10.83 -8.40 20.15
C LEU A 309 -9.66 -8.84 21.00
N ALA A 310 -9.69 -8.62 22.32
CA ALA A 310 -8.67 -9.16 23.20
C ALA A 310 -8.52 -10.68 23.05
N ASN A 311 -9.64 -11.38 22.82
CA ASN A 311 -9.66 -12.83 22.60
C ASN A 311 -9.01 -13.22 21.27
N LEU A 312 -9.03 -12.35 20.26
CA LEU A 312 -8.39 -12.59 18.95
C LEU A 312 -6.87 -12.80 19.08
N TYR A 313 -6.24 -12.12 20.05
CA TYR A 313 -4.80 -12.22 20.30
C TYR A 313 -4.44 -13.31 21.33
N SER A 314 -5.44 -14.00 21.88
CA SER A 314 -5.24 -15.03 22.91
C SER A 314 -4.99 -16.42 22.29
N GLU A 315 -4.60 -17.37 23.14
CA GLU A 315 -4.51 -18.78 22.74
C GLU A 315 -5.88 -19.39 22.40
N ALA A 316 -6.93 -18.96 23.08
CA ALA A 316 -8.30 -19.44 22.87
C ALA A 316 -8.89 -18.94 21.54
N GLY A 317 -8.47 -17.75 21.09
CA GLY A 317 -9.02 -17.09 19.92
C GLY A 317 -10.41 -16.51 20.11
N LEU A 318 -10.94 -15.94 19.04
CA LEU A 318 -12.26 -15.32 18.99
C LEU A 318 -13.19 -16.16 18.12
N ALA A 319 -14.31 -16.61 18.69
CA ALA A 319 -15.38 -17.23 17.91
C ALA A 319 -15.93 -16.22 16.90
N ILE A 320 -16.00 -16.58 15.61
CA ILE A 320 -16.50 -15.70 14.55
C ILE A 320 -17.57 -16.40 13.72
N GLY A 321 -18.58 -15.64 13.33
CA GLY A 321 -19.71 -16.14 12.56
C GLY A 321 -20.31 -15.09 11.64
N ALA A 322 -21.21 -15.49 10.75
CA ALA A 322 -21.80 -14.58 9.78
C ALA A 322 -22.76 -13.54 10.41
N LYS A 323 -23.26 -13.83 11.62
CA LYS A 323 -24.24 -13.00 12.36
C LYS A 323 -23.69 -12.42 13.67
N GLY A 324 -22.47 -12.76 14.05
CA GLY A 324 -21.90 -12.38 15.35
C GLY A 324 -20.74 -13.29 15.75
N PHE A 325 -20.48 -13.40 17.05
CA PHE A 325 -19.44 -14.24 17.62
C PHE A 325 -19.97 -15.64 17.99
N ASP A 326 -20.76 -16.28 17.11
CA ASP A 326 -21.42 -17.57 17.36
C ASP A 326 -20.65 -18.78 16.82
N GLY A 327 -19.53 -18.55 16.12
CA GLY A 327 -18.72 -19.62 15.51
C GLY A 327 -19.37 -20.26 14.27
N VAL A 328 -20.45 -19.70 13.73
CA VAL A 328 -21.20 -20.29 12.62
C VAL A 328 -21.05 -19.46 11.35
N ILE A 329 -20.39 -20.04 10.33
CA ILE A 329 -20.21 -19.41 9.02
C ILE A 329 -20.86 -20.29 7.95
N PRO A 330 -22.04 -19.93 7.42
CA PRO A 330 -22.67 -20.63 6.31
C PRO A 330 -21.77 -20.66 5.06
N GLY A 331 -22.01 -21.62 4.17
CA GLY A 331 -21.38 -21.64 2.85
C GLY A 331 -21.54 -20.31 2.11
N SER A 332 -20.48 -19.90 1.41
CA SER A 332 -20.36 -18.63 0.67
C SER A 332 -20.48 -17.37 1.54
N ALA A 333 -20.51 -17.50 2.88
CA ALA A 333 -20.48 -16.36 3.78
C ALA A 333 -19.05 -15.94 4.10
N GLN A 334 -18.91 -14.65 4.43
CA GLN A 334 -17.64 -14.02 4.75
C GLN A 334 -17.73 -13.23 6.05
N VAL A 335 -16.60 -13.10 6.75
CA VAL A 335 -16.47 -12.30 7.97
C VAL A 335 -15.20 -11.45 7.83
N PRO A 336 -15.29 -10.24 7.25
CA PRO A 336 -14.14 -9.38 7.13
C PRO A 336 -13.86 -8.63 8.43
N MET A 337 -12.58 -8.48 8.74
CA MET A 337 -12.04 -7.78 9.90
C MET A 337 -10.99 -6.76 9.45
N LEU A 338 -10.96 -5.60 10.12
CA LEU A 338 -9.93 -4.58 9.99
C LEU A 338 -9.23 -4.41 11.32
N LEU A 339 -7.95 -4.76 11.35
CA LEU A 339 -7.06 -4.73 12.51
C LEU A 339 -6.04 -3.62 12.34
N TYR A 340 -5.63 -2.97 13.43
CA TYR A 340 -4.72 -1.84 13.38
C TYR A 340 -3.48 -2.10 14.22
N PHE A 341 -2.31 -1.88 13.64
CA PHE A 341 -1.02 -2.14 14.27
C PHE A 341 -0.05 -1.00 14.02
N THR A 342 0.87 -0.78 14.96
CA THR A 342 1.94 0.23 14.88
C THR A 342 3.29 -0.45 15.06
N PRO A 343 4.32 -0.10 14.28
CA PRO A 343 5.66 -0.61 14.51
C PRO A 343 6.26 0.05 15.76
N GLN A 344 6.75 -0.76 16.68
CA GLN A 344 7.53 -0.34 17.83
C GLN A 344 9.00 -0.68 17.58
N PHE A 345 9.77 0.35 17.23
CA PHE A 345 11.22 0.26 17.05
C PHE A 345 11.93 0.21 18.40
N GLN A 346 13.06 -0.49 18.45
CA GLN A 346 13.96 -0.50 19.60
C GLN A 346 14.88 0.73 19.65
#